data_AF-A0A2M8LDU7-F1
#
_entry.id   AF-A0A2M8LDU7-F1
#
_cell.length_a   1.000
_cell.length_b   1.000
_cell.length_c   1.000
_cell.angle_alpha   90.00
_cell.angle_beta   90.00
_cell.angle_gamma   90.00
#
_symmetry.space_group_name_H-M   'P 1'
#
loop_
_entity.id
_entity.type
_entity.pdbx_description
1 polymer ?
#
loop_
_entity_poly.entity_id
_entity_poly.type
_entity_poly.pdbx_seq_one_letter_code
_entity_poly.pdbx_strand_id
1 'polypeptide(L)' 'MKQHTKKFFAVFSDDDEVVPQENKKLFEERLGAKTAMEHAKGHFSGGDGVKELPVILEAILSQEPPIF' A
#
# COMPACT_ATOMS: atom_id res chain seq x y z
N MET A 1 3.76 16.17 3.54
CA MET A 1 4.10 14.74 3.38
C MET A 1 5.43 14.51 2.67
N LYS A 2 5.62 14.92 1.39
CA LYS A 2 6.90 14.73 0.67
C LYS A 2 8.14 15.37 1.31
N GLN A 3 7.95 16.39 2.14
CA GLN A 3 9.04 17.04 2.88
C GLN A 3 9.59 16.21 4.05
N HIS A 4 8.84 15.19 4.50
CA HIS A 4 9.20 14.36 5.66
C HIS A 4 9.65 12.95 5.29
N THR A 5 9.24 12.45 4.12
CA THR A 5 9.72 11.18 3.57
C THR A 5 9.63 11.19 2.05
N LYS A 6 10.52 10.41 1.42
CA LYS A 6 10.51 10.14 -0.02
C LYS A 6 10.04 8.72 -0.34
N LYS A 7 9.86 7.88 0.68
CA LYS A 7 9.50 6.47 0.53
C LYS A 7 8.03 6.31 0.90
N PHE A 8 7.20 6.06 -0.10
CA PHE A 8 5.78 5.77 0.07
C PHE A 8 5.47 4.41 -0.55
N PHE A 9 4.71 3.60 0.17
CA PHE A 9 4.15 2.35 -0.31
C PHE A 9 2.66 2.35 0.01
N ALA A 10 1.82 1.95 -0.94
CA ALA A 10 0.38 1.83 -0.74
C ALA A 10 -0.13 0.49 -1.28
N VAL A 11 -0.92 -0.22 -0.48
CA VAL A 11 -1.59 -1.45 -0.89
C VAL A 11 -3.07 -1.16 -1.12
N PHE A 12 -3.65 -1.74 -2.16
CA PHE A 12 -5.06 -1.63 -2.53
C PHE A 12 -5.64 -3.03 -2.69
N SER A 13 -6.95 -3.19 -2.49
CA SER A 13 -7.68 -4.39 -2.90
C SER A 13 -8.54 -4.06 -4.12
N ASP A 14 -8.69 -5.00 -5.04
CA ASP A 14 -9.50 -4.79 -6.24
C ASP A 14 -11.01 -4.84 -5.99
N ASP A 15 -11.43 -5.39 -4.86
CA ASP A 15 -12.81 -5.47 -4.38
C ASP A 15 -13.10 -4.55 -3.17
N ASP A 16 -12.24 -3.56 -2.90
CA ASP A 16 -12.50 -2.55 -1.86
C ASP A 16 -13.63 -1.60 -2.31
N GLU A 17 -14.83 -1.78 -1.75
CA GLU A 17 -16.00 -0.93 -2.04
C GLU A 17 -15.96 0.45 -1.33
N VAL A 18 -15.02 0.65 -0.39
CA VAL A 18 -14.88 1.87 0.39
C VAL A 18 -13.89 2.83 -0.26
N VAL A 19 -12.83 2.31 -0.86
CA VAL A 19 -11.73 3.10 -1.45
C VAL A 19 -11.74 2.98 -2.97
N PRO A 20 -12.01 4.06 -3.72
CA PRO A 20 -11.97 4.04 -5.18
C PRO A 20 -10.60 3.63 -5.73
N GLN A 21 -10.59 2.76 -6.75
CA GLN A 21 -9.35 2.26 -7.37
C GLN A 21 -8.50 3.37 -8.00
N GLU A 22 -9.11 4.48 -8.42
CA GLU A 22 -8.43 5.66 -8.97
C GLU A 22 -7.44 6.28 -7.98
N ASN A 23 -7.62 6.05 -6.67
CA ASN A 23 -6.69 6.50 -5.66
C ASN A 23 -5.30 5.87 -5.82
N LYS A 24 -5.19 4.67 -6.42
CA LYS A 24 -3.87 4.09 -6.76
C LYS A 24 -3.06 5.04 -7.62
N LYS A 25 -3.65 5.51 -8.72
CA LYS A 25 -3.02 6.45 -9.65
C LYS A 25 -2.71 7.78 -8.96
N LEU A 26 -3.63 8.25 -8.12
CA LEU A 26 -3.43 9.45 -7.32
C LEU A 26 -2.18 9.35 -6.43
N PHE A 27 -1.96 8.21 -5.77
CA PHE A 27 -0.81 8.00 -4.88
C PHE A 27 0.50 7.86 -5.67
N GLU A 28 0.48 7.19 -6.82
CA GLU A 28 1.63 7.09 -7.72
C GLU A 28 2.05 8.48 -8.21
N GLU A 29 1.12 9.26 -8.78
CA GLU A 29 1.43 10.56 -9.37
C GLU A 29 1.75 11.62 -8.30
N ARG A 30 0.93 11.69 -7.24
CA ARG A 30 1.08 12.76 -6.26
C ARG A 30 2.10 12.47 -5.19
N LEU A 31 2.43 11.22 -4.87
CA LEU A 31 3.41 10.88 -3.84
C LEU A 31 4.66 10.20 -4.40
N GLY A 32 4.64 9.70 -5.64
CA GLY A 32 5.70 8.82 -6.13
C GLY A 32 5.68 7.47 -5.41
N ALA A 33 4.50 7.05 -4.94
CA ALA A 33 4.37 5.82 -4.16
C ALA A 33 4.59 4.58 -5.04
N LYS A 34 5.31 3.60 -4.51
CA LYS A 34 5.18 2.22 -5.01
C LYS A 34 3.81 1.70 -4.59
N THR A 35 3.13 0.96 -5.46
CA THR A 35 1.82 0.40 -5.14
C THR A 35 1.77 -1.09 -5.36
N ALA A 36 0.88 -1.76 -4.61
CA ALA A 36 0.51 -3.16 -4.82
C ALA A 36 -1.01 -3.27 -4.85
N MET A 37 -1.52 -4.25 -5.60
CA MET A 37 -2.93 -4.61 -5.66
C MET A 37 -3.07 -6.06 -5.19
N GLU A 38 -3.82 -6.27 -4.12
CA GLU A 38 -4.26 -7.57 -3.64
C GLU A 38 -5.62 -7.91 -4.24
N HIS A 39 -5.90 -9.21 -4.37
CA HIS A 39 -7.17 -9.70 -4.90
C HIS A 39 -8.08 -10.17 -3.77
N ALA A 40 -9.35 -9.77 -3.80
CA ALA A 40 -10.40 -10.27 -2.91
C ALA A 40 -10.09 -10.12 -1.40
N LYS A 41 -9.58 -8.95 -0.99
CA LYS A 41 -9.23 -8.62 0.41
C LYS A 41 -10.15 -7.58 1.06
N GLY A 42 -11.16 -7.08 0.34
CA GLY A 42 -12.05 -6.03 0.83
C GLY A 42 -11.27 -4.81 1.33
N HIS A 43 -11.70 -4.23 2.45
CA HIS A 43 -11.05 -3.07 3.05
C HIS A 43 -9.90 -3.44 4.02
N PHE A 44 -9.32 -4.64 3.87
CA PHE A 44 -8.26 -5.17 4.75
C PHE A 44 -8.60 -5.19 6.24
N SER A 45 -9.89 -5.19 6.57
CA SER A 45 -10.35 -5.14 7.96
C SER A 45 -10.46 -6.56 8.54
N GLY A 46 -10.57 -6.63 9.88
CA GLY A 46 -10.91 -7.89 10.53
C GLY A 46 -12.27 -8.44 10.11
N GLY A 47 -13.20 -7.58 9.67
CA GLY A 47 -14.50 -7.97 9.12
C GLY A 47 -14.38 -8.68 7.76
N ASP A 48 -13.34 -8.35 6.99
CA ASP A 48 -13.00 -8.99 5.72
C ASP A 48 -12.25 -10.33 5.91
N GLY A 49 -12.04 -10.76 7.16
CA GLY A 49 -11.27 -11.96 7.50
C GLY A 49 -9.76 -11.81 7.27
N VAL A 50 -9.27 -10.61 6.98
CA VAL A 50 -7.85 -10.33 6.74
C VAL A 50 -7.11 -10.23 8.08
N LYS A 51 -6.23 -11.19 8.33
CA LYS A 51 -5.38 -11.23 9.53
C LYS A 51 -3.89 -11.02 9.24
N GLU A 52 -3.52 -11.16 7.98
CA GLU A 52 -2.13 -11.12 7.53
C GLU A 52 -2.04 -10.35 6.21
N LEU A 53 -1.00 -9.52 6.10
CA LEU A 53 -0.65 -8.74 4.90
C LEU A 53 0.85 -8.88 4.62
N PRO A 54 1.28 -10.04 4.09
CA PRO A 54 2.71 -10.32 3.85
C PRO A 54 3.34 -9.31 2.88
N VAL A 55 2.58 -8.80 1.89
CA VAL A 55 3.04 -7.77 0.95
C VAL A 55 3.56 -6.50 1.65
N ILE A 56 2.96 -6.11 2.79
CA ILE A 56 3.43 -4.97 3.58
C ILE A 56 4.75 -5.31 4.28
N LEU A 57 4.85 -6.50 4.87
CA LEU A 57 6.07 -6.94 5.54
C LEU A 57 7.23 -7.00 4.54
N GLU A 58 7.02 -7.60 3.37
CA GLU A 58 8.01 -7.68 2.29
C GLU A 58 8.42 -6.29 1.79
N ALA A 59 7.46 -5.36 1.63
CA ALA A 59 7.74 -3.99 1.22
C ALA A 59 8.61 -3.25 2.24
N ILE A 60 8.45 -3.52 3.54
CA ILE A 60 9.28 -2.95 4.60
C ILE A 60 10.68 -3.58 4.60
N LEU A 61 10.77 -4.93 4.51
CA LEU A 61 12.04 -5.65 4.57
C LEU A 61 12.92 -5.45 3.32
N SER A 62 12.30 -5.21 2.17
CA SER A 62 13.00 -4.97 0.90
C SER A 62 13.52 -3.54 0.75
N GLN A 63 13.37 -2.69 1.76
CA GLN A 63 13.99 -1.38 1.75
C GLN A 63 15.50 -1.52 1.96
N GLU A 64 16.30 -0.87 1.12
CA GLU A 64 17.74 -0.81 1.33
C GLU A 64 18.04 -0.26 2.74
N PRO A 65 18.97 -0.88 3.49
CA PRO A 65 19.37 -0.38 4.79
C PRO A 65 19.93 1.03 4.64
N PRO A 66 19.78 1.91 5.65
CA PRO A 66 20.41 3.20 5.62
C PRO A 66 21.92 3.02 5.43
N ILE A 67 22.48 3.72 4.45
CA ILE A 67 23.92 3.89 4.33
C ILE A 67 24.32 4.79 5.51
N PHE A 68 24.97 4.21 6.52
CA PHE A 68 25.53 4.93 7.67
C PHE A 68 26.92 5.46 7.33
#